data_AF-A0A4Y2US08-F1
#
_entry.id   AF-A0A4Y2US08-F1
#
_cell.length_a   1.000
_cell.length_b   1.000
_cell.length_c   1.000
_cell.angle_alpha   90.00
_cell.angle_beta   90.00
_cell.angle_gamma   90.00
#
_symmetry.space_group_name_H-M   'P 1'
#
loop_
_entity.id
_entity.type
_entity.pdbx_description
1 polymer ?
#
loop_
_entity_poly.entity_id
_entity_poly.type
_entity_poly.pdbx_seq_one_letter_code
_entity_poly.pdbx_strand_id
1 'polypeptide(L)'
;MSPIKIKFVSRKISKIRWQPKSTSVFVTGSYNDDDNQICVWKFPDPNSHMNDDTENDVDDDPQIISTKSFTGSVTDLKVASDELIFTSSSLGSIFLFKYSDENLQCLHAWEKLHKFQNNTASATGIAIKGQDVASVGEDGKLCLLNFNVNQKVREI
;
A
#
# COMPACT_ATOMS: atom_id res chain seq x y z
N MET A 1 14.69 21.16 15.90
CA MET A 1 14.17 20.04 15.10
C MET A 1 13.74 18.96 16.07
N SER A 2 12.54 18.41 15.93
CA SER A 2 12.15 17.23 16.70
C SER A 2 13.06 16.05 16.34
N PRO A 3 13.40 15.18 17.30
CA PRO A 3 14.27 14.03 17.03
C PRO A 3 13.61 13.07 16.04
N ILE A 4 14.43 12.46 15.17
CA ILE A 4 13.98 11.38 14.30
C ILE A 4 13.76 10.14 15.18
N LYS A 5 12.57 9.54 15.07
CA LYS A 5 12.21 8.30 15.79
C LYS A 5 12.33 7.08 14.87
N ILE A 6 12.66 5.94 15.46
CA ILE A 6 12.74 4.65 14.77
C ILE A 6 11.78 3.70 15.48
N LYS A 7 10.86 3.11 14.72
CA LYS A 7 9.95 2.07 15.20
C LYS A 7 10.30 0.73 14.58
N PHE A 8 10.53 -0.27 15.41
CA PHE A 8 10.68 -1.65 14.96
C PHE A 8 9.30 -2.27 14.72
N VAL A 9 9.09 -2.88 13.54
CA VAL A 9 7.77 -3.37 13.11
C VAL A 9 7.74 -4.87 12.79
N SER A 10 8.76 -5.62 13.21
CA SER A 10 8.90 -7.08 13.04
C SER A 10 8.79 -7.60 11.60
N ARG A 11 8.83 -6.72 10.59
CA ARG A 11 8.77 -7.05 9.16
C ARG A 11 9.67 -6.13 8.35
N LYS A 12 10.12 -6.62 7.20
CA LYS A 12 10.85 -5.81 6.23
C LYS A 12 9.86 -5.00 5.39
N ILE A 13 10.00 -3.67 5.41
CA ILE A 13 9.11 -2.75 4.70
C ILE A 13 9.74 -2.33 3.37
N SER A 14 9.05 -2.55 2.26
CA SER A 14 9.53 -2.21 0.92
C SER A 14 9.04 -0.85 0.42
N LYS A 15 7.87 -0.41 0.91
CA LYS A 15 7.19 0.82 0.49
C LYS A 15 6.46 1.47 1.66
N ILE A 16 6.51 2.80 1.69
CA ILE A 16 5.78 3.68 2.63
C ILE A 16 5.22 4.85 1.83
N ARG A 17 3.94 5.19 2.03
CA ARG A 17 3.28 6.35 1.41
C ARG A 17 2.29 7.00 2.35
N TRP A 18 2.32 8.32 2.44
CA TRP A 18 1.29 9.10 3.11
C TRP A 18 -0.05 9.03 2.36
N GLN A 19 -1.16 9.09 3.10
CA GLN A 19 -2.42 9.48 2.49
C GLN A 19 -2.32 10.94 2.01
N PRO A 20 -2.75 11.27 0.78
CA PRO A 20 -2.53 12.58 0.19
C PRO A 20 -3.00 13.77 1.02
N LYS A 21 -4.09 13.64 1.77
CA LYS A 21 -4.64 14.74 2.60
C LYS A 21 -4.36 14.59 4.09
N SER A 22 -3.68 13.53 4.51
CA SER A 22 -3.41 13.25 5.91
C SER A 22 -1.96 13.51 6.28
N THR A 23 -1.74 14.15 7.42
CA THR A 23 -0.43 14.29 8.05
C THR A 23 -0.17 13.24 9.13
N SER A 24 -1.17 12.41 9.44
CA SER A 24 -1.11 11.42 10.51
C SER A 24 -1.31 9.99 10.02
N VAL A 25 -1.75 9.77 8.77
CA VAL A 25 -2.05 8.44 8.24
C VAL A 25 -1.16 8.09 7.06
N PHE A 26 -0.56 6.90 7.11
CA PHE A 26 0.27 6.38 6.03
C PHE A 26 0.07 4.88 5.84
N VAL A 27 0.50 4.37 4.69
CA VAL A 27 0.35 2.98 4.29
C VAL A 27 1.73 2.37 4.05
N THR A 28 1.93 1.14 4.50
CA THR A 28 3.14 0.36 4.27
C THR A 28 2.86 -0.92 3.52
N GLY A 29 3.82 -1.37 2.71
CA GLY A 29 3.84 -2.72 2.14
C GLY A 29 5.12 -3.45 2.56
N SER A 30 5.00 -4.73 2.91
CA SER A 30 6.15 -5.58 3.27
C SER A 30 6.64 -6.43 2.10
N TYR A 31 7.81 -7.04 2.28
CA TYR A 31 8.42 -7.95 1.30
C TYR A 31 9.27 -9.03 1.97
N ASN A 32 9.57 -10.08 1.19
CA ASN A 32 10.47 -11.19 1.56
C ASN A 32 10.07 -11.88 2.88
N ASP A 33 8.77 -12.02 3.11
CA ASP A 33 8.16 -12.79 4.19
C ASP A 33 7.10 -13.74 3.63
N ASP A 34 6.77 -14.81 4.36
CA ASP A 34 5.69 -15.74 3.98
C ASP A 34 4.31 -15.11 4.24
N ASP A 35 4.23 -14.22 5.24
CA ASP A 35 3.04 -13.42 5.56
C ASP A 35 3.31 -11.94 5.27
N ASN A 36 3.42 -11.58 3.99
CA ASN A 36 3.50 -10.18 3.59
C ASN A 36 2.16 -9.47 3.83
N GLN A 37 2.23 -8.17 4.13
CA GLN A 37 1.05 -7.39 4.50
C GLN A 37 1.08 -5.97 3.92
N ILE A 38 -0.11 -5.44 3.73
CA ILE A 38 -0.38 -4.01 3.57
C ILE A 38 -1.00 -3.53 4.88
N CYS A 39 -0.40 -2.51 5.49
CA CYS A 39 -0.87 -1.96 6.76
C CYS A 39 -1.16 -0.47 6.62
N VAL A 40 -2.26 -0.02 7.21
CA VAL A 40 -2.59 1.39 7.41
C VAL A 40 -2.21 1.77 8.83
N TRP A 41 -1.44 2.84 8.97
CA TRP A 41 -0.90 3.35 10.22
C TRP A 41 -1.46 4.72 10.51
N LYS A 42 -1.66 5.05 11.77
CA LYS A 42 -2.12 6.36 12.20
C LYS A 42 -1.35 6.82 13.44
N PHE A 43 -0.83 8.04 13.38
CA PHE A 43 -0.34 8.76 14.55
C PHE A 43 -1.53 9.14 15.46
N PRO A 44 -1.40 8.98 16.79
CA PRO A 44 -2.40 9.45 17.75
C PRO A 44 -2.75 10.92 17.54
N ASP A 45 -3.99 11.30 17.86
CA ASP A 45 -4.38 12.72 17.85
C ASP A 45 -3.71 13.41 19.04
N PRO A 46 -2.91 14.48 18.83
CA PRO A 46 -2.29 15.21 19.94
C PRO A 46 -3.29 15.69 20.99
N ASN A 47 -4.56 15.89 20.60
CA ASN A 47 -5.60 16.41 21.48
C ASN A 47 -6.40 15.30 22.21
N SER A 48 -6.17 14.01 21.92
CA SER A 48 -6.97 12.93 22.54
C SER A 48 -6.65 12.67 24.01
N HIS A 49 -5.56 13.25 24.54
CA HIS A 49 -5.07 13.01 25.90
C HIS A 49 -5.25 14.19 26.88
N MET A 50 -6.03 15.22 26.53
CA MET A 50 -6.24 16.42 27.37
C MET A 50 -6.96 16.17 28.72
N ASN A 51 -7.30 14.93 29.07
CA ASN A 51 -8.10 14.59 30.25
C ASN A 51 -7.40 13.65 31.26
N ASP A 52 -6.12 13.32 31.08
CA ASP A 52 -5.41 12.42 31.99
C ASP A 52 -4.26 13.18 32.68
N ASP A 53 -4.46 13.59 33.93
CA ASP A 53 -3.51 14.29 34.82
C ASP A 53 -2.33 13.40 35.26
N THR A 54 -1.96 12.41 34.44
CA THR A 54 -0.84 11.53 34.70
C THR A 54 0.30 11.85 33.75
N GLU A 55 1.48 12.18 34.29
CA GLU A 55 2.77 12.36 33.59
C GLU A 55 3.28 11.05 32.97
N ASN A 56 2.40 10.29 32.31
CA ASN A 56 2.77 9.14 31.52
C ASN A 56 3.25 9.65 30.16
N ASP A 57 4.47 9.27 29.76
CA ASP A 57 4.99 9.46 28.40
C ASP A 57 3.88 9.15 27.38
N VAL A 58 3.34 10.19 26.76
CA VAL A 58 2.30 10.03 25.73
C VAL A 58 2.94 9.26 24.59
N ASP A 59 2.51 8.01 24.37
CA ASP A 59 2.96 7.19 23.25
C ASP A 59 2.46 7.85 21.97
N ASP A 60 3.34 8.65 21.35
CA ASP A 60 3.10 9.34 20.08
C ASP A 60 3.53 8.47 18.88
N ASP A 61 3.83 7.19 19.10
CA ASP A 61 4.17 6.30 18.00
C ASP A 61 2.94 6.00 17.12
N PRO A 62 3.14 5.85 15.80
CA PRO A 62 2.08 5.43 14.92
C PRO A 62 1.64 3.99 15.22
N GLN A 63 0.33 3.77 15.23
CA GLN A 63 -0.29 2.48 15.48
C GLN A 63 -0.91 1.93 14.20
N ILE A 64 -0.90 0.61 14.05
CA ILE A 64 -1.60 -0.06 12.93
C ILE A 64 -3.09 -0.03 13.23
N ILE A 65 -3.87 0.55 12.32
CA ILE A 65 -5.34 0.61 12.40
C ILE A 65 -6.03 -0.31 11.39
N SER A 66 -5.31 -0.81 10.39
CA SER A 66 -5.83 -1.80 9.46
C SER A 66 -4.72 -2.62 8.83
N THR A 67 -5.00 -3.89 8.58
CA THR A 67 -4.04 -4.85 8.04
C THR A 67 -4.70 -5.75 7.01
N LYS A 68 -4.00 -6.04 5.92
CA LYS A 68 -4.40 -7.00 4.91
C LYS A 68 -3.23 -7.89 4.51
N SER A 69 -3.39 -9.21 4.63
CA SER A 69 -2.43 -10.17 4.07
C SER A 69 -2.29 -10.00 2.56
N PHE A 70 -1.08 -10.21 2.06
CA PHE A 70 -0.69 -9.94 0.68
C PHE A 70 0.15 -11.08 0.13
N THR A 71 -0.29 -11.67 -0.99
CA THR A 71 0.41 -12.78 -1.61
C THR A 71 1.57 -12.30 -2.49
N GLY A 72 2.77 -12.82 -2.21
CA GLY A 72 4.02 -12.31 -2.79
C GLY A 72 4.51 -11.06 -2.07
N SER A 73 5.59 -10.46 -2.57
CA SER A 73 6.14 -9.22 -2.01
C SER A 73 5.45 -7.99 -2.58
N VAL A 74 5.22 -6.95 -1.77
CA VAL A 74 4.78 -5.64 -2.29
C VAL A 74 5.96 -4.98 -2.99
N THR A 75 5.88 -4.83 -4.31
CA THR A 75 6.97 -4.29 -5.13
C THR A 75 6.85 -2.79 -5.35
N ASP A 76 5.63 -2.26 -5.47
CA ASP A 76 5.31 -0.83 -5.50
C ASP A 76 3.97 -0.56 -4.79
N LEU A 77 3.80 0.68 -4.33
CA LEU A 77 2.63 1.15 -3.59
C LEU A 77 2.33 2.61 -3.92
N LYS A 78 1.07 2.89 -4.26
CA LYS A 78 0.55 4.22 -4.55
C LYS A 78 -0.76 4.46 -3.80
N VAL A 79 -0.95 5.67 -3.30
CA VAL A 79 -2.18 6.11 -2.65
C VAL A 79 -2.79 7.18 -3.54
N ALA A 80 -3.83 6.82 -4.29
CA ALA A 80 -4.46 7.69 -5.29
C ALA A 80 -5.41 8.70 -4.64
N SER A 81 -6.03 8.30 -3.53
CA SER A 81 -6.85 9.13 -2.64
C SER A 81 -6.74 8.56 -1.23
N ASP A 82 -7.33 9.22 -0.23
CA ASP A 82 -7.32 8.71 1.14
C ASP A 82 -8.02 7.33 1.27
N GLU A 83 -8.85 6.95 0.28
CA GLU A 83 -9.52 5.66 0.25
C GLU A 83 -8.86 4.66 -0.71
N LEU A 84 -8.30 5.10 -1.85
CA LEU A 84 -7.86 4.21 -2.91
C LEU A 84 -6.35 3.96 -2.88
N ILE A 85 -5.98 2.70 -2.66
CA ILE A 85 -4.60 2.26 -2.54
C ILE A 85 -4.32 1.21 -3.60
N PHE A 86 -3.23 1.37 -4.35
CA PHE A 86 -2.79 0.42 -5.36
C PHE A 86 -1.46 -0.20 -4.95
N THR A 87 -1.33 -1.50 -5.18
CA THR A 87 -0.07 -2.22 -4.98
C THR A 87 0.25 -3.16 -6.13
N SER A 88 1.54 -3.36 -6.39
CA SER A 88 2.03 -4.40 -7.29
C SER A 88 2.65 -5.54 -6.48
N SER A 89 2.57 -6.74 -7.02
CA SER A 89 3.14 -7.95 -6.44
C SER A 89 4.32 -8.47 -7.24
N SER A 90 5.25 -9.12 -6.54
CA SER A 90 6.31 -9.93 -7.15
C SER A 90 5.79 -11.11 -7.98
N LEU A 91 4.49 -11.43 -7.88
CA LEU A 91 3.81 -12.43 -8.69
C LEU A 91 3.15 -11.85 -9.95
N GLY A 92 3.44 -10.60 -10.28
CA GLY A 92 2.98 -9.95 -11.51
C GLY A 92 1.55 -9.43 -11.47
N SER A 93 0.92 -9.44 -10.30
CA SER A 93 -0.44 -8.94 -10.10
C SER A 93 -0.44 -7.47 -9.66
N ILE A 94 -1.48 -6.74 -10.06
CA ILE A 94 -1.78 -5.38 -9.55
C ILE A 94 -3.08 -5.45 -8.76
N PHE A 95 -3.13 -4.79 -7.60
CA PHE A 95 -4.29 -4.79 -6.73
C PHE A 95 -4.78 -3.37 -6.47
N LEU A 96 -6.10 -3.22 -6.38
CA LEU A 96 -6.78 -2.03 -5.91
C LEU A 96 -7.48 -2.35 -4.58
N PHE A 97 -7.10 -1.62 -3.55
CA PHE A 97 -7.72 -1.66 -2.24
C PHE A 97 -8.52 -0.39 -1.97
N LYS A 98 -9.62 -0.55 -1.25
CA LYS A 98 -10.35 0.53 -0.62
C LYS A 98 -10.13 0.48 0.88
N TYR A 99 -9.74 1.62 1.43
CA TYR A 99 -9.69 1.88 2.85
C TYR A 99 -10.89 2.74 3.24
N SER A 100 -11.73 2.23 4.14
CA SER A 100 -12.86 2.96 4.74
C SER A 100 -13.21 2.32 6.07
N ASP A 101 -13.62 3.14 7.05
CA ASP A 101 -14.03 2.67 8.38
C ASP A 101 -12.98 1.75 9.04
N GLU A 102 -11.72 2.17 8.99
CA GLU A 102 -10.56 1.42 9.52
C GLU A 102 -10.38 0.01 8.92
N ASN A 103 -11.03 -0.26 7.79
CA ASN A 103 -10.99 -1.54 7.10
C ASN A 103 -10.35 -1.41 5.71
N LEU A 104 -9.33 -2.24 5.45
CA LEU A 104 -8.67 -2.33 4.15
C LEU A 104 -9.22 -3.52 3.35
N GLN A 105 -10.01 -3.23 2.33
CA GLN A 105 -10.66 -4.23 1.50
C GLN A 105 -10.05 -4.28 0.10
N CYS A 106 -9.81 -5.48 -0.44
CA CYS A 106 -9.43 -5.64 -1.84
C CYS A 106 -10.68 -5.45 -2.71
N LEU A 107 -10.71 -4.40 -3.53
CA LEU A 107 -11.80 -4.18 -4.48
C LEU A 107 -11.58 -4.96 -5.77
N HIS A 108 -10.33 -5.01 -6.24
CA HIS A 108 -10.02 -5.62 -7.51
C HIS A 108 -8.57 -6.11 -7.58
N ALA A 109 -8.34 -7.15 -8.37
CA ALA A 109 -7.03 -7.70 -8.66
C ALA A 109 -6.90 -8.02 -10.16
N TRP A 110 -5.92 -7.41 -10.82
CA TRP A 110 -5.46 -7.82 -12.14
C TRP A 110 -4.39 -8.88 -11.96
N GLU A 111 -4.82 -10.14 -11.81
CA GLU A 111 -3.92 -11.24 -11.53
C GLU A 111 -3.05 -11.63 -12.73
N LYS A 112 -1.78 -11.95 -12.47
CA LYS A 112 -0.81 -12.42 -13.49
C LYS A 112 -0.76 -11.49 -14.70
N LEU A 113 -0.90 -10.18 -14.46
CA LEU A 113 -0.85 -9.14 -15.49
C LEU A 113 0.52 -9.14 -16.17
N HIS A 114 1.57 -9.29 -15.37
CA HIS A 114 2.94 -9.50 -15.82
C HIS A 114 3.33 -10.97 -15.69
N LYS A 115 3.77 -11.58 -16.80
CA LYS A 115 4.13 -13.00 -16.85
C LYS A 115 5.04 -13.33 -18.03
N PHE A 116 5.92 -14.30 -17.79
CA PHE A 116 6.58 -15.06 -18.84
C PHE A 116 5.68 -16.20 -19.34
N GLN A 117 6.09 -16.94 -20.37
CA GLN A 117 5.27 -18.01 -20.97
C GLN A 117 4.74 -19.02 -19.94
N ASN A 118 5.60 -19.44 -19.00
CA ASN A 118 5.29 -20.49 -18.03
C ASN A 118 5.47 -20.06 -16.56
N ASN A 119 5.72 -18.78 -16.30
CA ASN A 119 5.98 -18.30 -14.93
C ASN A 119 5.46 -16.88 -14.73
N THR A 120 5.25 -16.48 -13.47
CA THR A 120 4.98 -15.08 -13.12
C THR A 120 6.21 -14.23 -13.38
N ALA A 121 6.00 -12.97 -13.78
CA ALA A 121 7.05 -11.97 -13.85
C ALA A 121 6.72 -10.88 -12.83
N SER A 122 7.71 -10.40 -12.07
CA SER A 122 7.45 -9.39 -11.06
C SER A 122 6.89 -8.12 -11.70
N ALA A 123 5.81 -7.58 -11.16
CA ALA A 123 5.36 -6.23 -11.51
C ALA A 123 6.26 -5.25 -10.75
N THR A 124 7.01 -4.40 -11.45
CA THR A 124 8.11 -3.62 -10.87
C THR A 124 7.77 -2.17 -10.62
N GLY A 125 6.67 -1.66 -11.18
CA GLY A 125 6.23 -0.30 -10.94
C GLY A 125 4.78 -0.04 -11.35
N ILE A 126 4.17 0.92 -10.66
CA ILE A 126 2.83 1.43 -10.98
C ILE A 126 2.90 2.96 -11.11
N ALA A 127 2.09 3.53 -11.99
CA ALA A 127 1.76 4.95 -11.99
C ALA A 127 0.25 5.15 -12.14
N ILE A 128 -0.29 6.19 -11.53
CA ILE A 128 -1.74 6.48 -11.52
C ILE A 128 -1.96 7.91 -11.97
N LYS A 129 -2.90 8.11 -12.89
CA LYS A 129 -3.35 9.44 -13.30
C LYS A 129 -4.86 9.40 -13.53
N GLY A 130 -5.61 10.07 -12.65
CA GLY A 130 -7.07 10.02 -12.70
C GLY A 130 -7.57 8.58 -12.54
N GLN A 131 -8.19 8.04 -13.59
CA GLN A 131 -8.74 6.68 -13.61
C GLN A 131 -7.82 5.64 -14.26
N ASP A 132 -6.71 6.11 -14.83
CA ASP A 132 -5.79 5.28 -15.58
C ASP A 132 -4.65 4.80 -14.67
N VAL A 133 -4.32 3.52 -14.82
CA VAL A 133 -3.22 2.85 -14.13
C VAL A 133 -2.25 2.33 -15.19
N ALA A 134 -1.00 2.75 -15.10
CA ALA A 134 0.09 2.17 -15.86
C ALA A 134 0.87 1.22 -14.95
N SER A 135 1.26 0.06 -15.49
CA SER A 135 2.11 -0.92 -14.80
C SER A 135 3.19 -1.44 -15.74
N VAL A 136 4.35 -1.74 -15.16
CA VAL A 136 5.49 -2.33 -15.85
C VAL A 136 6.00 -3.53 -15.05
N GLY A 137 6.63 -4.50 -15.73
CA GLY A 137 7.14 -5.70 -15.10
C GLY A 137 8.40 -6.25 -15.75
N GLU A 138 8.97 -7.29 -15.13
CA GLU A 138 10.17 -7.98 -15.61
C GLU A 138 9.98 -8.68 -16.96
N ASP A 139 8.73 -8.86 -17.39
CA ASP A 139 8.37 -9.34 -18.72
C ASP A 139 8.55 -8.29 -19.82
N GLY A 140 8.98 -7.08 -19.47
CA GLY A 140 9.22 -5.97 -20.39
C GLY A 140 7.95 -5.31 -20.92
N LYS A 141 6.78 -5.65 -20.39
CA LYS A 141 5.49 -5.12 -20.85
C LYS A 141 5.12 -3.83 -20.16
N LEU A 142 4.44 -2.94 -20.89
CA LEU A 142 3.70 -1.83 -20.32
C LEU A 142 2.19 -2.10 -20.45
N CYS A 143 1.51 -2.20 -19.31
CA CYS A 143 0.08 -2.43 -19.25
C CYS A 143 -0.65 -1.14 -18.82
N LEU A 144 -1.63 -0.71 -19.63
CA LEU A 144 -2.55 0.38 -19.30
C LEU A 144 -3.91 -0.20 -18.92
N LEU A 145 -4.41 0.18 -17.75
CA LEU A 145 -5.65 -0.27 -17.16
C LEU A 145 -6.52 0.94 -16.84
N ASN A 146 -7.83 0.74 -16.79
CA ASN A 146 -8.75 1.72 -16.24
C ASN A 146 -9.58 1.05 -15.14
N PHE A 147 -9.50 1.59 -13.93
CA PHE A 147 -10.08 0.92 -12.76
C PHE A 147 -11.58 1.17 -12.55
N ASN A 148 -12.20 2.07 -13.32
CA ASN A 148 -13.66 2.21 -13.29
C ASN A 148 -14.37 1.11 -14.09
N VAL A 149 -13.76 0.71 -15.21
CA VAL A 149 -14.29 -0.38 -16.06
C VAL A 149 -13.66 -1.74 -15.74
N ASN A 150 -12.72 -1.80 -14.79
CA ASN A 150 -11.95 -2.99 -14.40
C ASN A 150 -11.34 -3.76 -15.58
N GLN A 151 -11.02 -3.06 -16.65
CA GLN A 151 -10.58 -3.68 -17.90
C GLN A 151 -9.13 -3.30 -18.21
N LYS A 152 -8.38 -4.28 -18.72
CA LYS A 152 -7.12 -4.01 -19.40
C LYS A 152 -7.42 -3.27 -20.70
N VAL A 153 -6.96 -2.03 -20.78
CA VAL A 153 -7.23 -1.16 -21.92
C VAL A 153 -6.22 -1.45 -23.03
N ARG A 154 -4.94 -1.62 -22.69
CA ARG A 154 -3.87 -1.82 -23.67
C ARG A 154 -2.65 -2.53 -23.09
N GLU A 155 -1.97 -3.31 -23.93
CA GLU A 155 -0.61 -3.81 -23.73
C GLU A 155 0.28 -3.21 -24.82
N ILE A 156 1.48 -2.76 -24.44
CA ILE A 156 2.52 -2.28 -25.35
C ILE A 156 3.80 -3.07 -25.07
#